data_AF-A0A8S3JL96-F1
#
_entry.id   AF-A0A8S3JL96-F1
#
_cell.length_a   1.000
_cell.length_b   1.000
_cell.length_c   1.000
_cell.angle_alpha   90.00
_cell.angle_beta   90.00
_cell.angle_gamma   90.00
#
_symmetry.space_group_name_H-M   'P 1'
#
loop_
_entity.id
_entity.type
_entity.pdbx_description
1 polymer ?
#
loop_
_entity_poly.entity_id
_entity_poly.type
_entity_poly.pdbx_seq_one_letter_code
_entity_poly.pdbx_strand_id
1 'polypeptide(L)'
;MQKTLENLQPQLVEMDKKVDETLVIVEREKTEAVRQEQIVRVDEEKANEQKASADQIKAECDLELEAAMPAFKRATEALNTIKPEQIAEMKAMKNPPGAVKTVMEAICILLGEQSERVVDPATGQRKEDWWKTSQRVLGTQNFLKTLLTYKRDEISPALMKRIREKYVPDPNFQPDK
;
A
#
# COMPACT_ATOMS: atom_id res chain seq x y z
N MET A 1 -71.28 47.32 -0.16
CA MET A 1 -71.22 46.01 -0.83
C MET A 1 -71.01 46.15 -2.34
N GLN A 2 -71.76 46.98 -3.08
CA GLN A 2 -71.54 47.20 -4.53
C GLN A 2 -70.16 47.78 -4.89
N LYS A 3 -69.72 48.85 -4.22
CA LYS A 3 -68.36 49.42 -4.43
C LYS A 3 -67.22 48.45 -4.08
N THR A 4 -67.50 47.46 -3.23
CA THR A 4 -66.54 46.43 -2.83
C THR A 4 -66.37 45.40 -3.96
N LEU A 5 -67.47 45.04 -4.64
CA LEU A 5 -67.48 44.13 -5.79
C LEU A 5 -66.82 44.75 -7.03
N GLU A 6 -67.07 46.04 -7.31
CA GLU A 6 -66.44 46.76 -8.44
C GLU A 6 -64.91 46.90 -8.28
N ASN A 7 -64.40 47.05 -7.05
CA ASN A 7 -62.95 47.11 -6.79
C ASN A 7 -62.27 45.73 -6.80
N LEU A 8 -63.00 44.65 -6.53
CA LEU A 8 -62.48 43.28 -6.53
C LEU A 8 -62.33 42.72 -7.96
N GLN A 9 -63.16 43.17 -8.89
CA GLN A 9 -63.13 42.74 -10.30
C GLN A 9 -61.78 42.98 -11.01
N PRO A 10 -61.16 44.18 -10.97
CA PRO A 10 -59.85 44.39 -11.59
C PRO A 10 -58.72 43.64 -10.88
N GLN A 11 -58.83 43.43 -9.56
CA GLN A 11 -57.85 42.64 -8.79
C GLN A 11 -57.91 41.16 -9.16
N LEU A 12 -59.09 40.62 -9.44
CA LEU A 12 -59.25 39.24 -9.93
C LEU A 12 -58.59 39.06 -11.30
N VAL A 13 -58.78 40.00 -12.23
CA VAL A 13 -58.14 39.93 -13.57
C VAL A 13 -56.60 40.02 -13.49
N GLU A 14 -56.08 40.84 -12.57
CA GLU A 14 -54.63 40.94 -12.35
C GLU A 14 -54.05 39.68 -11.66
N MET A 15 -54.81 39.10 -10.72
CA MET A 15 -54.49 37.82 -10.09
C MET A 15 -54.51 36.67 -11.10
N ASP A 16 -55.52 36.60 -11.96
CA ASP A 16 -55.64 35.58 -13.02
C ASP A 16 -54.45 35.65 -13.98
N LYS A 17 -54.02 36.86 -14.39
CA LYS A 17 -52.79 37.03 -15.19
C LYS A 17 -51.54 36.56 -14.46
N LYS A 18 -51.40 36.86 -13.17
CA LYS A 18 -50.26 36.36 -12.37
C LYS A 18 -50.29 34.85 -12.21
N VAL A 19 -51.47 34.25 -12.09
CA VAL A 19 -51.63 32.79 -12.05
C VAL A 19 -51.18 32.17 -13.37
N ASP A 20 -51.58 32.74 -14.51
CA ASP A 20 -51.15 32.27 -15.83
C ASP A 20 -49.63 32.41 -16.03
N GLU A 21 -49.05 33.56 -15.64
CA GLU A 21 -47.59 33.78 -15.72
C GLU A 21 -46.80 32.80 -14.84
N THR A 22 -47.28 32.55 -13.62
CA THR A 22 -46.62 31.62 -12.69
C THR A 22 -46.76 30.16 -13.15
N LEU A 23 -47.89 29.78 -13.76
CA LEU A 23 -48.07 28.45 -14.36
C LEU A 23 -47.01 28.16 -15.44
N VAL A 24 -46.72 29.13 -16.30
CA VAL A 24 -45.68 28.99 -17.34
C VAL A 24 -44.29 28.78 -16.73
N ILE A 25 -43.96 29.50 -15.65
CA ILE A 25 -42.68 29.36 -14.95
C ILE A 25 -42.58 27.97 -14.31
N VAL A 26 -43.64 27.52 -13.63
CA VAL A 26 -43.68 26.19 -12.98
C VAL A 26 -43.52 25.07 -14.00
N GLU A 27 -44.15 25.15 -15.18
CA GLU A 27 -43.97 24.15 -16.24
C GLU A 27 -42.53 24.09 -16.76
N ARG A 28 -41.88 25.26 -16.89
CA ARG A 28 -40.47 25.34 -17.30
C ARG A 28 -39.56 24.69 -16.25
N GLU A 29 -39.72 25.08 -14.99
CA GLU A 29 -38.95 24.54 -13.87
C GLU A 29 -39.15 23.03 -13.70
N LYS A 30 -40.38 22.54 -13.86
CA LYS A 30 -40.69 21.10 -13.83
C LYS A 30 -39.93 20.33 -14.91
N THR A 31 -39.85 20.89 -16.12
CA THR A 31 -39.14 20.27 -17.24
C THR A 31 -37.63 20.27 -17.01
N GLU A 32 -37.08 21.36 -16.48
CA GLU A 32 -35.66 21.46 -16.09
C GLU A 32 -35.31 20.49 -14.95
N ALA A 33 -36.17 20.38 -13.94
CA ALA A 33 -36.00 19.46 -12.82
C ALA A 33 -35.95 17.99 -13.29
N VAL A 34 -36.85 17.59 -14.18
CA VAL A 34 -36.86 16.21 -14.75
C VAL A 34 -35.57 15.92 -15.53
N ARG A 35 -35.06 16.89 -16.31
CA ARG A 35 -33.79 16.73 -17.02
C ARG A 35 -32.62 16.58 -16.04
N GLN A 36 -32.59 17.41 -15.01
CA GLN A 36 -31.53 17.36 -14.00
C GLN A 36 -31.56 16.05 -13.22
N GLU A 37 -32.74 15.57 -12.84
CA GLU A 37 -32.93 14.28 -12.15
C GLU A 37 -32.42 13.11 -13.00
N GLN A 38 -32.68 13.12 -14.32
CA GLN A 38 -32.14 12.10 -15.23
C GLN A 38 -30.61 12.11 -15.29
N ILE A 39 -30.00 13.30 -15.31
CA ILE A 39 -28.53 13.43 -15.31
C ILE A 39 -27.96 12.91 -13.99
N VAL A 40 -28.51 13.34 -12.86
CA VAL A 40 -28.06 12.92 -11.53
C VAL A 40 -28.18 11.41 -11.36
N ARG A 41 -29.27 10.79 -11.85
CA ARG A 41 -29.43 9.33 -11.77
C ARG A 41 -28.33 8.58 -12.52
N VAL A 42 -27.99 9.02 -13.73
CA VAL A 42 -26.92 8.41 -14.53
C VAL A 42 -25.56 8.58 -13.87
N ASP A 43 -25.30 9.75 -13.28
CA ASP A 43 -24.05 10.01 -12.56
C ASP A 43 -23.96 9.21 -11.24
N GLU A 44 -25.09 9.03 -10.55
CA GLU A 44 -25.18 8.20 -9.35
C GLU A 44 -24.93 6.72 -9.66
N GLU A 45 -25.50 6.19 -10.75
CA GLU A 45 -25.21 4.82 -11.21
C GLU A 45 -23.72 4.62 -11.48
N LYS A 46 -23.08 5.53 -12.24
CA LYS A 46 -21.64 5.47 -12.52
C LYS A 46 -20.79 5.60 -11.26
N ALA A 47 -21.16 6.50 -10.35
CA ALA A 47 -20.45 6.68 -9.09
C ALA A 47 -20.55 5.42 -8.21
N ASN A 48 -21.71 4.77 -8.17
CA ASN A 48 -21.93 3.53 -7.44
C ASN A 48 -21.16 2.35 -8.06
N GLU A 49 -21.08 2.25 -9.38
CA GLU A 49 -20.23 1.26 -10.07
C GLU A 49 -18.75 1.44 -9.74
N GLN A 50 -18.24 2.67 -9.83
CA GLN A 50 -16.84 2.98 -9.49
C GLN A 50 -16.55 2.71 -8.02
N LYS A 51 -17.48 3.06 -7.14
CA LYS A 51 -17.38 2.77 -5.71
C LYS A 51 -17.33 1.27 -5.45
N ALA A 52 -18.22 0.49 -6.06
CA ALA A 52 -18.22 -0.97 -5.90
C ALA A 52 -16.90 -1.60 -6.37
N SER A 53 -16.35 -1.13 -7.49
CA SER A 53 -15.05 -1.58 -7.98
C SER A 53 -13.90 -1.22 -7.03
N ALA A 54 -13.88 0.02 -6.53
CA ALA A 54 -12.88 0.46 -5.56
C ALA A 54 -12.98 -0.30 -4.22
N ASP A 55 -14.20 -0.55 -3.75
CA ASP A 55 -14.46 -1.32 -2.52
C ASP A 55 -14.00 -2.77 -2.68
N GLN A 56 -14.17 -3.37 -3.86
CA GLN A 56 -13.66 -4.71 -4.16
C GLN A 56 -12.13 -4.75 -4.12
N ILE A 57 -11.46 -3.85 -4.83
CA ILE A 57 -9.98 -3.79 -4.85
C ILE A 57 -9.44 -3.57 -3.43
N LYS A 58 -10.09 -2.69 -2.67
CA LYS A 58 -9.72 -2.45 -1.28
C LYS A 58 -9.86 -3.71 -0.44
N ALA A 59 -10.97 -4.42 -0.55
CA ALA A 59 -11.19 -5.66 0.19
C ALA A 59 -10.15 -6.74 -0.15
N GLU A 60 -9.78 -6.87 -1.43
CA GLU A 60 -8.73 -7.80 -1.88
C GLU A 60 -7.37 -7.43 -1.27
N CYS A 61 -6.98 -6.15 -1.32
CA CYS A 61 -5.73 -5.68 -0.71
C CYS A 61 -5.71 -5.84 0.82
N ASP A 62 -6.82 -5.52 1.50
CA ASP A 62 -6.94 -5.65 2.96
C ASP A 62 -6.78 -7.13 3.37
N LEU A 63 -7.36 -8.07 2.61
CA LEU A 63 -7.23 -9.50 2.86
C LEU A 63 -5.79 -10.00 2.70
N GLU A 64 -5.10 -9.61 1.63
CA GLU A 64 -3.69 -9.98 1.44
C GLU A 64 -2.79 -9.37 2.52
N LEU A 65 -3.07 -8.14 2.93
CA LEU A 65 -2.35 -7.47 4.01
C LEU A 65 -2.56 -8.16 5.35
N GLU A 66 -3.80 -8.51 5.68
CA GLU A 66 -4.14 -9.25 6.89
C GLU A 66 -3.49 -10.63 6.91
N ALA A 67 -3.37 -11.30 5.76
CA ALA A 67 -2.66 -12.58 5.67
C ALA A 67 -1.15 -12.44 5.91
N ALA A 68 -0.53 -11.33 5.47
CA ALA A 68 0.90 -11.08 5.64
C ALA A 68 1.28 -10.56 7.05
N MET A 69 0.37 -9.83 7.70
CA MET A 69 0.63 -9.15 8.98
C MET A 69 1.08 -10.09 10.12
N PRO A 70 0.52 -11.30 10.31
CA PRO A 70 0.96 -12.24 11.34
C PRO A 70 2.40 -12.70 11.16
N ALA A 71 2.83 -12.99 9.92
CA ALA A 71 4.21 -13.36 9.63
C ALA A 71 5.16 -12.19 9.92
N PHE A 72 4.76 -10.98 9.55
CA PHE A 72 5.53 -9.77 9.83
C PHE A 72 5.68 -9.48 11.33
N LYS A 73 4.60 -9.59 12.11
CA LYS A 73 4.63 -9.41 13.57
C LYS A 73 5.53 -10.44 14.23
N ARG A 74 5.39 -11.72 13.87
CA ARG A 74 6.26 -12.79 14.37
C ARG A 74 7.73 -12.53 14.07
N ALA A 75 8.07 -12.08 12.86
CA ALA A 75 9.45 -11.74 12.50
C ALA A 75 9.99 -10.56 13.32
N THR A 76 9.15 -9.54 13.58
CA THR A 76 9.52 -8.37 14.40
C THR A 76 9.73 -8.76 15.86
N GLU A 77 8.86 -9.60 16.41
CA GLU A 77 9.01 -10.15 17.76
C GLU A 77 10.28 -10.99 17.89
N ALA A 78 10.53 -11.90 16.94
CA ALA A 78 11.74 -12.71 16.91
C ALA A 78 13.00 -11.83 16.90
N LEU A 79 13.03 -10.77 16.09
CA LEU A 79 14.15 -9.83 16.03
C LEU A 79 14.40 -9.13 17.37
N ASN A 80 13.34 -8.81 18.12
CA ASN A 80 13.44 -8.22 19.46
C ASN A 80 13.93 -9.19 20.55
N THR A 81 13.91 -10.50 20.29
CA THR A 81 14.45 -11.51 21.23
C THR A 81 15.96 -11.72 21.08
N ILE A 82 16.56 -11.26 19.97
CA ILE A 82 17.98 -11.45 19.70
C ILE A 82 18.81 -10.57 20.63
N LYS A 83 19.73 -11.20 21.36
CA LYS A 83 20.63 -10.49 22.27
C LYS A 83 21.93 -10.07 21.57
N PRO A 84 22.59 -8.99 22.02
CA PRO A 84 23.87 -8.55 21.47
C PRO A 84 24.97 -9.62 21.49
N GLU A 85 24.97 -10.50 22.50
CA GLU A 85 25.95 -11.59 22.62
C GLU A 85 25.81 -12.59 21.48
N GLN A 86 24.58 -12.93 21.08
CA GLN A 86 24.32 -13.86 19.97
C GLN A 86 24.81 -13.29 18.63
N ILE A 87 24.72 -11.97 18.44
CA ILE A 87 25.25 -11.27 17.27
C ILE A 87 26.78 -11.32 17.27
N ALA A 88 27.40 -11.13 18.44
CA ALA A 88 28.85 -11.22 18.59
C ALA A 88 29.37 -12.64 18.29
N GLU A 89 28.66 -13.68 18.76
CA GLU A 89 28.96 -15.08 18.45
C GLU A 89 28.86 -15.35 16.95
N MET A 90 27.77 -14.91 16.31
CA MET A 90 27.57 -15.08 14.86
C MET A 90 28.66 -14.37 14.04
N LYS A 91 29.08 -13.18 14.47
CA LYS A 91 30.19 -12.44 13.84
C LYS A 91 31.54 -13.16 13.98
N ALA A 92 31.79 -13.81 15.12
CA ALA A 92 33.03 -14.53 15.40
C ALA A 92 33.17 -15.85 14.64
N MET A 93 32.11 -16.32 13.97
CA MET A 93 32.15 -17.54 13.16
C MET A 93 33.09 -17.38 11.96
N LYS A 94 34.16 -18.18 11.94
CA LYS A 94 35.11 -18.23 10.81
C LYS A 94 34.53 -18.92 9.58
N ASN A 95 33.66 -19.90 9.78
CA ASN A 95 32.97 -20.62 8.71
C ASN A 95 31.51 -20.86 9.11
N PRO A 96 30.60 -19.92 8.82
CA PRO A 96 29.20 -20.08 9.20
C PRO A 96 28.50 -21.18 8.37
N PRO A 97 27.42 -21.79 8.91
CA PRO A 97 26.58 -22.72 8.17
C PRO A 97 26.00 -22.11 6.88
N GLY A 98 25.64 -22.96 5.92
CA GLY A 98 25.06 -22.52 4.63
C GLY A 98 23.85 -21.61 4.80
N ALA A 99 22.92 -21.97 5.68
CA ALA A 99 21.74 -21.16 6.01
C ALA A 99 22.10 -19.75 6.49
N VAL A 100 23.05 -19.64 7.43
CA VAL A 100 23.50 -18.34 7.96
C VAL A 100 24.14 -17.49 6.86
N LYS A 101 24.92 -18.09 5.95
CA LYS A 101 25.51 -17.39 4.80
C LYS A 101 24.41 -16.85 3.87
N THR A 102 23.45 -17.69 3.50
CA THR A 102 22.36 -17.32 2.59
C THR A 102 21.48 -16.21 3.18
N VAL A 103 21.13 -16.30 4.46
CA VAL A 103 20.33 -15.28 5.14
C VAL A 103 21.08 -13.95 5.24
N MET A 104 22.36 -13.99 5.63
CA MET A 104 23.16 -12.76 5.74
C MET A 104 23.45 -12.13 4.37
N GLU A 105 23.63 -12.93 3.32
CA GLU A 105 23.72 -12.44 1.94
C GLU A 105 22.44 -11.70 1.54
N ALA A 106 21.27 -12.28 1.81
CA ALA A 106 19.99 -11.63 1.52
C ALA A 106 19.83 -10.30 2.28
N ILE A 107 20.23 -10.25 3.55
CA ILE A 107 20.20 -9.02 4.36
C ILE A 107 21.14 -7.96 3.76
N CYS A 108 22.36 -8.33 3.38
CA CYS A 108 23.29 -7.38 2.77
C CYS A 108 22.74 -6.80 1.46
N ILE A 109 22.11 -7.63 0.62
CA ILE A 109 21.48 -7.18 -0.63
C ILE A 109 20.33 -6.22 -0.36
N LEU A 110 19.48 -6.50 0.64
CA LEU A 110 18.37 -5.62 1.03
C LEU A 110 18.88 -4.27 1.59
N LEU A 111 19.97 -4.28 2.34
CA LEU A 111 20.61 -3.06 2.85
C LEU A 111 21.39 -2.29 1.76
N GLY A 112 21.49 -2.82 0.54
CA GLY A 112 22.21 -2.18 -0.57
C GLY A 112 23.72 -2.29 -0.46
N GLU A 113 24.22 -3.19 0.38
CA GLU A 113 25.66 -3.42 0.57
C GLU A 113 26.25 -4.21 -0.60
N GLN A 114 27.49 -3.88 -0.96
CA GLN A 114 28.20 -4.55 -2.04
C GLN A 114 29.04 -5.71 -1.49
N SER A 115 29.02 -6.83 -2.20
CA SER A 115 29.92 -7.95 -1.92
C SER A 115 31.37 -7.56 -2.13
N GLU A 116 32.27 -8.04 -1.28
CA GLU A 116 33.70 -7.91 -1.55
C GLU A 116 34.13 -8.90 -2.62
N ARG A 117 34.94 -8.46 -3.58
CA ARG A 117 35.54 -9.34 -4.57
C ARG A 117 36.82 -9.94 -4.00
N VAL A 118 36.79 -11.24 -3.70
CA VAL A 118 37.95 -11.97 -3.17
C VAL A 118 38.42 -12.96 -4.23
N VAL A 119 39.74 -13.07 -4.41
CA VAL A 119 40.32 -14.10 -5.27
C VAL A 119 40.30 -15.41 -4.49
N ASP A 120 39.60 -16.40 -5.03
CA ASP A 120 39.51 -17.72 -4.43
C ASP A 120 40.89 -18.38 -4.50
N PRO A 121 41.53 -18.71 -3.36
CA PRO A 121 42.88 -19.25 -3.34
C PRO A 121 42.99 -20.63 -3.98
N ALA A 122 41.88 -21.35 -4.15
CA ALA A 122 41.87 -22.68 -4.76
C ALA A 122 41.73 -22.65 -6.29
N THR A 123 41.02 -21.67 -6.85
CA THR A 123 40.68 -21.63 -8.29
C THR A 123 41.26 -20.43 -9.01
N GLY A 124 41.83 -19.46 -8.29
CA GLY A 124 42.34 -18.19 -8.84
C GLY A 124 41.25 -17.27 -9.40
N GLN A 125 39.97 -17.65 -9.27
CA GLN A 125 38.84 -16.90 -9.80
C GLN A 125 38.38 -15.84 -8.80
N ARG A 126 37.90 -14.70 -9.32
CA ARG A 126 37.29 -13.65 -8.50
C ARG A 126 35.88 -14.08 -8.10
N LYS A 127 35.67 -14.33 -6.81
CA LYS A 127 34.37 -14.69 -6.23
C LYS A 127 33.84 -13.53 -5.38
N GLU A 128 32.53 -13.37 -5.36
CA GLU A 128 31.84 -12.47 -4.44
C GLU A 128 31.80 -13.11 -3.05
N ASP A 129 32.50 -12.49 -2.10
CA ASP A 129 32.48 -12.83 -0.69
C ASP A 129 31.49 -11.91 0.03
N TRP A 130 30.28 -12.43 0.23
CA TRP A 130 29.24 -11.77 1.00
C TRP A 130 29.47 -11.87 2.51
N TRP A 131 30.30 -12.81 2.98
CA TRP A 131 30.48 -13.02 4.42
C TRP A 131 31.29 -11.91 5.07
N LYS A 132 32.34 -11.41 4.41
CA LYS A 132 33.09 -10.23 4.91
C LYS A 132 32.21 -8.99 5.05
N THR A 133 31.40 -8.72 4.03
CA THR A 133 30.40 -7.64 4.08
C THR A 133 29.40 -7.88 5.22
N SER A 134 28.92 -9.11 5.37
CA SER A 134 28.00 -9.51 6.45
C SER A 134 28.61 -9.28 7.84
N GLN A 135 29.88 -9.63 8.06
CA GLN A 135 30.59 -9.39 9.33
C GLN A 135 30.73 -7.90 9.65
N ARG A 136 30.90 -7.04 8.64
CA ARG A 136 30.90 -5.59 8.80
C ARG A 136 29.51 -5.10 9.25
N VAL A 137 28.47 -5.54 8.55
CA VAL A 137 27.07 -5.19 8.87
C VAL A 137 26.73 -5.62 10.30
N LEU A 138 27.04 -6.86 10.68
CA LEU A 138 26.86 -7.37 12.07
C LEU A 138 27.68 -6.61 13.11
N GLY A 139 28.80 -6.01 12.72
CA GLY A 139 29.62 -5.19 13.60
C GLY A 139 29.04 -3.81 13.89
N THR A 140 27.96 -3.41 13.22
CA THR A 140 27.34 -2.10 13.40
C THR A 140 26.60 -2.06 14.73
N GLN A 141 26.88 -1.05 15.57
CA GLN A 141 26.24 -0.90 16.89
C GLN A 141 24.71 -0.87 16.82
N ASN A 142 24.16 -0.43 15.69
CA ASN A 142 22.72 -0.30 15.46
C ASN A 142 22.15 -1.37 14.53
N PHE A 143 22.83 -2.49 14.28
CA PHE A 143 22.38 -3.51 13.33
C PHE A 143 20.90 -3.92 13.52
N LEU A 144 20.51 -4.33 14.73
CA LEU A 144 19.11 -4.68 15.04
C LEU A 144 18.15 -3.52 14.82
N LYS A 145 18.55 -2.31 15.23
CA LYS A 145 17.74 -1.11 15.04
C LYS A 145 17.54 -0.80 13.56
N THR A 146 18.58 -0.93 12.75
CA THR A 146 18.53 -0.74 11.30
C THR A 146 17.57 -1.73 10.64
N LEU A 147 17.54 -2.99 11.10
CA LEU A 147 16.58 -3.98 10.61
C LEU A 147 15.14 -3.65 11.03
N LEU A 148 14.92 -3.21 12.27
CA LEU A 148 13.59 -2.82 12.77
C LEU A 148 13.05 -1.57 12.07
N THR A 149 13.91 -0.59 11.79
CA THR A 149 13.54 0.68 11.14
C THR A 149 13.75 0.65 9.63
N TYR A 150 13.96 -0.53 9.04
CA TYR A 150 14.21 -0.64 7.61
C TYR A 150 13.00 -0.17 6.79
N LYS A 151 13.26 0.66 5.78
CA LYS A 151 12.24 1.26 4.93
C LYS A 151 11.79 0.28 3.86
N ARG A 152 10.73 -0.46 4.17
CA ARG A 152 10.16 -1.51 3.32
C ARG A 152 9.51 -0.99 2.04
N ASP A 153 9.04 0.25 2.05
CA ASP A 153 8.36 0.86 0.90
C ASP A 153 9.34 1.40 -0.16
N GLU A 154 10.62 1.52 0.18
CA GLU A 154 11.67 2.03 -0.72
C GLU A 154 12.45 0.90 -1.44
N ILE A 155 12.02 -0.37 -1.31
CA ILE A 155 12.70 -1.50 -1.94
C ILE A 155 12.45 -1.50 -3.46
N SER A 156 13.53 -1.49 -4.24
CA SER A 156 13.40 -1.55 -5.70
C SER A 156 12.74 -2.86 -6.18
N PRO A 157 11.85 -2.81 -7.20
CA PRO A 157 11.23 -4.01 -7.76
C PRO A 157 12.25 -5.04 -8.27
N ALA A 158 13.41 -4.58 -8.77
CA ALA A 158 14.48 -5.44 -9.24
C ALA A 158 15.15 -6.22 -8.09
N LEU A 159 15.35 -5.57 -6.94
CA LEU A 159 15.87 -6.23 -5.74
C LEU A 159 14.86 -7.25 -5.20
N MET A 160 13.57 -6.87 -5.14
CA MET A 160 12.50 -7.78 -4.69
C MET A 160 12.42 -9.03 -5.57
N LYS A 161 12.50 -8.86 -6.89
CA LYS A 161 12.52 -9.97 -7.85
C LYS A 161 13.72 -10.89 -7.61
N ARG A 162 14.92 -10.33 -7.44
CA ARG A 162 16.14 -11.10 -7.14
C ARG A 162 15.99 -11.92 -5.85
N ILE A 163 15.39 -11.35 -4.79
CA ILE A 163 15.15 -12.07 -3.54
C ILE A 163 14.19 -13.24 -3.74
N ARG A 164 13.05 -12.99 -4.43
CA ARG A 164 12.02 -14.01 -4.70
C ARG A 164 12.52 -15.15 -5.58
N GLU A 165 13.37 -14.88 -6.56
CA GLU A 165 13.84 -15.90 -7.50
C GLU A 165 15.03 -16.70 -6.96
N LYS A 166 15.95 -16.03 -6.24
CA LYS A 166 17.22 -16.66 -5.82
C LYS A 166 17.17 -17.24 -4.39
N TYR A 167 16.48 -16.60 -3.45
CA TYR A 167 16.59 -16.94 -2.02
C TYR A 167 15.34 -17.64 -1.48
N VAL A 168 14.14 -17.18 -1.82
CA VAL A 168 12.89 -17.83 -1.37
C VAL A 168 12.80 -19.33 -1.72
N PRO A 169 13.24 -19.81 -2.89
CA PRO A 169 13.24 -21.25 -3.18
C PRO A 169 14.44 -22.01 -2.61
N ASP A 170 15.43 -21.33 -2.02
CA ASP A 170 16.63 -21.97 -1.49
C ASP A 170 16.27 -22.85 -0.26
N PRO A 171 16.63 -24.15 -0.26
CA PRO A 171 16.39 -25.02 0.90
C PRO A 171 17.04 -24.55 2.21
N ASN A 172 18.06 -23.69 2.14
CA ASN A 172 18.74 -23.08 3.27
C ASN A 172 18.09 -21.76 3.75
N PHE A 173 17.01 -21.33 3.10
CA PHE A 173 16.24 -20.12 3.45
C PHE A 173 14.84 -20.48 3.96
N GLN A 174 14.74 -21.60 4.70
CA GLN A 174 13.50 -22.05 5.34
C GLN A 174 13.58 -21.78 6.85
N PRO A 175 12.55 -21.19 7.47
CA PRO A 175 12.58 -20.82 8.88
C PRO A 175 12.63 -22.01 9.84
N ASP A 176 12.24 -23.21 9.38
CA ASP A 176 12.13 -24.44 10.19
C ASP A 176 13.38 -25.33 10.12
N LYS A 177 14.46 -24.88 9.45
CA LYS A 177 15.73 -25.60 9.30
C LYS A 177 16.89 -24.83 9.91
#